data_AF-A0A4Q7P633-F1
#
_entry.id   AF-A0A4Q7P633-F1
#
_cell.length_a   1.000
_cell.length_b   1.000
_cell.length_c   1.000
_cell.angle_alpha   90.00
_cell.angle_beta   90.00
_cell.angle_gamma   90.00
#
_symmetry.space_group_name_H-M   'P 1'
#
loop_
_entity.id
_entity.type
_entity.pdbx_description
1 polymer ?
#
loop_
_entity_poly.entity_id
_entity_poly.type
_entity_poly.pdbx_seq_one_letter_code
_entity_poly.pdbx_strand_id
1 'polypeptide(L)'
;MDLNELNKQLEKFIDEQNKRSVPEFEGYSPEMMNILISDPFGPQSPIQLQRLTSDAYRQIPLLNQVKYLCGLIEKAGAIKLTSKGYLPTKVVSELYGQGFMEDELIESGLYKLYKETDANSVHLTRILIELSGLGKKRLGKLSLTKKGEKLQKDDFELLLLLLKTFVNKFNWGYFDGYEVGPIGPLGFGFSLILLSKYGDKERLDNFYADKYFRAFPALLDGLNPGWSTLSSYSKRCYSLRTFDRCLEHFGLVAVRKEGSIIDSTNYIKKTELMDQLVRVVQ
;
A
#
# COMPACT_ATOMS: atom_id res chain seq x y z
N MET A 1 27.40 24.45 -37.42
CA MET A 1 27.09 23.65 -36.22
C MET A 1 26.97 22.22 -36.68
N ASP A 2 27.86 21.34 -36.22
CA ASP A 2 27.88 19.92 -36.58
C ASP A 2 26.71 19.18 -35.88
N LEU A 3 26.14 18.17 -36.54
CA LEU A 3 25.03 17.38 -36.01
C LEU A 3 25.42 16.65 -34.72
N ASN A 4 26.69 16.21 -34.61
CA ASN A 4 27.21 15.59 -33.40
C ASN A 4 27.29 16.57 -32.22
N GLU A 5 27.62 17.84 -32.51
CA GLU A 5 27.68 18.88 -31.49
C GLU A 5 26.28 19.26 -30.99
N LEU A 6 25.30 19.33 -31.91
CA LEU A 6 23.90 19.55 -31.55
C LEU A 6 23.34 18.41 -30.69
N ASN A 7 23.65 17.16 -31.03
CA ASN A 7 23.21 16.00 -30.25
C ASN A 7 23.80 16.02 -28.83
N LYS A 8 25.10 16.31 -28.68
CA LYS A 8 25.74 16.43 -27.35
C LYS A 8 25.14 17.55 -26.51
N GLN A 9 24.82 18.69 -27.12
CA GLN A 9 24.16 19.79 -26.43
C GLN A 9 22.75 19.42 -25.99
N LEU A 10 22.00 18.70 -26.83
CA LEU A 10 20.67 18.21 -26.49
C LEU A 10 20.70 17.19 -25.35
N GLU A 11 21.62 16.22 -25.39
CA GLU A 11 21.82 15.23 -24.31
C GLU A 11 22.14 15.91 -22.98
N LYS A 12 23.06 16.89 -22.99
CA LYS A 12 23.41 17.66 -21.80
C LYS A 12 22.21 18.43 -21.25
N PHE A 13 21.43 19.09 -22.12
CA PHE A 13 20.23 19.81 -21.70
C PHE A 13 19.19 18.87 -21.09
N ILE A 14 18.94 17.71 -21.69
CA ILE A 14 18.02 16.70 -21.15
C ILE A 14 18.49 16.21 -19.78
N ASP A 15 19.78 15.92 -19.63
CA ASP A 15 20.38 15.48 -18.37
C ASP A 15 20.22 16.55 -17.27
N GLU A 16 20.50 17.82 -17.59
CA GLU A 16 20.30 18.95 -16.68
C GLU A 16 18.82 19.09 -16.27
N GLN A 17 17.89 18.94 -17.20
CA GLN A 17 16.45 18.99 -16.90
C GLN A 17 15.98 17.83 -16.03
N ASN A 18 16.54 16.63 -16.22
CA ASN A 18 16.17 15.44 -15.46
C ASN A 18 16.73 15.44 -14.03
N LYS A 19 17.83 16.17 -13.80
CA LYS A 19 18.51 16.25 -12.49
C LYS A 19 18.18 17.50 -11.68
N ARG A 20 17.50 18.49 -12.28
CA ARG A 20 17.10 19.72 -11.55
C ARG A 20 16.12 19.42 -10.43
N SER A 21 16.20 20.19 -9.35
CA SER A 21 15.24 20.17 -8.26
C SER A 21 13.89 20.77 -8.69
N VAL A 22 12.78 20.11 -8.36
CA VAL A 22 11.42 20.57 -8.69
C VAL A 22 10.60 20.78 -7.42
N PRO A 23 10.10 22.01 -7.14
CA PRO A 23 9.34 22.31 -5.93
C PRO A 23 8.09 21.43 -5.72
N GLU A 24 7.36 21.13 -6.79
CA GLU A 24 6.17 20.29 -6.79
C GLU A 24 6.50 18.83 -6.42
N PHE A 25 7.75 18.41 -6.66
CA PHE A 25 8.29 17.12 -6.23
C PHE A 25 9.02 17.22 -4.88
N GLU A 26 8.75 18.26 -4.09
CA GLU A 26 9.40 18.48 -2.80
C GLU A 26 10.93 18.59 -2.93
N GLY A 27 11.40 19.10 -4.06
CA GLY A 27 12.82 19.26 -4.36
C GLY A 27 13.49 18.04 -5.02
N TYR A 28 12.79 16.92 -5.18
CA TYR A 28 13.30 15.78 -5.95
C TYR A 28 13.33 16.11 -7.45
N SER A 29 14.25 15.46 -8.16
CA SER A 29 14.37 15.63 -9.61
C SER A 29 13.37 14.75 -10.37
N PRO A 30 13.05 15.09 -11.63
CA PRO A 30 12.26 14.22 -12.50
C PRO A 30 12.82 12.78 -12.61
N GLU A 31 14.15 12.63 -12.65
CA GLU A 31 14.80 11.32 -12.64
C GLU A 31 14.48 10.52 -11.38
N MET A 32 14.61 11.14 -10.20
CA MET A 32 14.28 10.49 -8.92
C MET A 32 12.79 10.13 -8.83
N MET A 33 11.91 11.01 -9.30
CA MET A 33 10.47 10.72 -9.35
C MET A 33 10.13 9.56 -10.28
N ASN A 34 10.80 9.46 -11.42
CA ASN A 34 10.64 8.33 -12.33
C ASN A 34 11.07 7.01 -11.66
N ILE A 35 12.17 7.02 -10.91
CA ILE A 35 12.61 5.85 -10.13
C ILE A 35 11.56 5.48 -9.06
N LEU A 36 11.06 6.46 -8.31
CA LEU A 36 10.02 6.25 -7.30
C LEU A 36 8.72 5.65 -7.85
N ILE A 37 8.36 6.01 -9.08
CA ILE A 37 7.19 5.45 -9.75
C ILE A 37 7.47 4.03 -10.25
N SER A 38 8.66 3.80 -10.83
CA SER A 38 8.97 2.56 -11.55
C SER A 38 9.43 1.42 -10.63
N ASP A 39 10.26 1.71 -9.64
CA ASP A 39 10.77 0.75 -8.66
C ASP A 39 11.03 1.43 -7.30
N PRO A 40 9.96 1.76 -6.53
CA PRO A 40 10.07 2.49 -5.27
C PRO A 40 10.93 1.79 -4.20
N PHE A 41 11.21 0.50 -4.36
CA PHE A 41 12.04 -0.29 -3.44
C PHE A 41 13.29 -0.85 -4.12
N GLY A 42 13.67 -0.26 -5.25
CA GLY A 42 14.86 -0.59 -6.00
C GLY A 42 16.14 -0.02 -5.37
N PRO A 43 17.31 -0.53 -5.76
CA PRO A 43 18.60 -0.06 -5.22
C PRO A 43 18.88 1.42 -5.51
N GLN A 44 18.32 1.96 -6.60
CA GLN A 44 18.46 3.37 -6.99
C GLN A 44 17.36 4.26 -6.40
N SER A 45 16.39 3.68 -5.69
CA SER A 45 15.31 4.45 -5.10
C SER A 45 15.84 5.34 -3.97
N PRO A 46 15.34 6.58 -3.83
CA PRO A 46 15.63 7.35 -2.63
C PRO A 46 14.98 6.74 -1.37
N ILE A 47 14.13 5.73 -1.52
CA ILE A 47 13.51 4.99 -0.41
C ILE A 47 14.28 3.68 -0.20
N GLN A 48 14.86 3.53 0.98
CA GLN A 48 15.64 2.37 1.37
C GLN A 48 15.00 1.67 2.56
N LEU A 49 14.48 0.46 2.32
CA LEU A 49 13.88 -0.36 3.37
C LEU A 49 14.95 -0.97 4.28
N GLN A 50 14.81 -0.77 5.58
CA GLN A 50 15.71 -1.30 6.59
C GLN A 50 15.17 -2.61 7.17
N ARG A 51 16.07 -3.46 7.66
CA ARG A 51 15.68 -4.61 8.48
C ARG A 51 15.23 -4.13 9.86
N LEU A 52 14.18 -4.74 10.37
CA LEU A 52 13.60 -4.42 11.67
C LEU A 52 13.98 -5.44 12.74
N THR A 53 13.72 -5.11 14.00
CA THR A 53 13.75 -6.09 15.09
C THR A 53 12.51 -6.99 15.02
N SER A 54 12.58 -8.16 15.66
CA SER A 54 11.41 -9.06 15.76
C SER A 54 10.21 -8.39 16.43
N ASP A 55 10.44 -7.48 17.38
CA ASP A 55 9.37 -6.68 18.02
C ASP A 55 8.71 -5.73 17.03
N ALA A 56 9.49 -5.01 16.23
CA ALA A 56 8.96 -4.11 15.21
C ALA A 56 8.19 -4.86 14.11
N TYR A 57 8.63 -6.06 13.68
CA TYR A 57 7.84 -6.88 12.75
C TYR A 57 6.48 -7.30 13.31
N ARG A 58 6.38 -7.52 14.64
CA ARG A 58 5.09 -7.84 15.30
C ARG A 58 4.10 -6.67 15.30
N GLN A 59 4.57 -5.45 15.03
CA GLN A 59 3.71 -4.27 14.93
C GLN A 59 3.12 -4.08 13.53
N ILE A 60 3.52 -4.87 12.52
CA ILE A 60 3.02 -4.73 11.15
C ILE A 60 1.73 -5.56 10.97
N PRO A 61 0.53 -4.94 10.90
CA PRO A 61 -0.75 -5.64 10.91
C PRO A 61 -0.86 -6.72 9.81
N LEU A 62 -0.63 -6.31 8.56
CA LEU A 62 -0.80 -7.17 7.39
C LEU A 62 0.23 -8.31 7.33
N LEU A 63 1.48 -8.06 7.74
CA LEU A 63 2.51 -9.08 7.79
C LEU A 63 2.10 -10.21 8.73
N ASN A 64 1.63 -9.86 9.93
CA ASN A 64 1.23 -10.84 10.94
C ASN A 64 -0.05 -11.59 10.53
N GLN A 65 -1.01 -10.91 9.89
CA GLN A 65 -2.20 -11.59 9.36
C GLN A 65 -1.84 -12.59 8.24
N VAL A 66 -0.94 -12.24 7.32
CA VAL A 66 -0.43 -13.15 6.29
C VAL A 66 0.31 -14.34 6.92
N LYS A 67 1.23 -14.09 7.85
CA LYS A 67 1.98 -15.15 8.55
C LYS A 67 1.04 -16.12 9.26
N TYR A 68 0.02 -15.60 9.94
CA TYR A 68 -0.95 -16.44 10.63
C TYR A 68 -1.71 -17.35 9.65
N LEU A 69 -2.24 -16.79 8.55
CA LEU A 69 -2.92 -17.61 7.54
C LEU A 69 -1.98 -18.62 6.88
N CYS A 70 -0.72 -18.25 6.59
CA CYS A 70 0.29 -19.19 6.12
C CYS A 70 0.52 -20.34 7.11
N GLY A 71 0.60 -20.05 8.41
CA GLY A 71 0.72 -21.06 9.47
C GLY A 71 -0.49 -21.99 9.55
N LEU A 72 -1.72 -21.47 9.37
CA LEU A 72 -2.93 -22.31 9.27
C LEU A 72 -2.88 -23.26 8.07
N ILE A 73 -2.43 -22.75 6.91
CA ILE A 73 -2.29 -23.55 5.69
C ILE A 73 -1.23 -24.63 5.89
N GLU A 74 -0.07 -24.30 6.46
CA GLU A 74 1.02 -25.23 6.72
C GLU A 74 0.57 -26.34 7.68
N LYS A 75 -0.05 -25.99 8.82
CA LYS A 75 -0.54 -26.94 9.81
C LYS A 75 -1.58 -27.91 9.24
N ALA A 76 -2.45 -27.42 8.35
CA ALA A 76 -3.46 -28.25 7.70
C ALA A 76 -2.93 -29.01 6.46
N GLY A 77 -1.72 -28.69 5.98
CA GLY A 77 -1.19 -29.06 4.67
C GLY A 77 -1.88 -28.35 3.50
N ALA A 78 -3.22 -28.25 3.52
CA ALA A 78 -4.01 -27.42 2.63
C ALA A 78 -5.38 -27.09 3.24
N ILE A 79 -5.86 -25.86 3.02
CA ILE A 79 -7.21 -25.45 3.41
C ILE A 79 -8.17 -25.77 2.28
N LYS A 80 -9.23 -26.55 2.56
CA LYS A 80 -10.33 -26.75 1.60
C LYS A 80 -11.16 -25.47 1.52
N LEU A 81 -11.20 -24.87 0.33
CA LEU A 81 -11.99 -23.69 0.06
C LEU A 81 -13.47 -24.07 -0.14
N THR A 82 -14.34 -23.07 0.00
CA THR A 82 -15.75 -23.17 -0.39
C THR A 82 -15.88 -23.41 -1.90
N SER A 83 -17.08 -23.79 -2.36
CA SER A 83 -17.35 -23.96 -3.80
C SER A 83 -17.08 -22.71 -4.63
N LYS A 84 -17.25 -21.52 -4.04
CA LYS A 84 -16.92 -20.22 -4.66
C LYS A 84 -15.43 -19.86 -4.57
N GLY A 85 -14.63 -20.67 -3.89
CA GLY A 85 -13.19 -20.45 -3.76
C GLY A 85 -12.77 -19.55 -2.61
N TYR A 86 -13.67 -19.24 -1.67
CA TYR A 86 -13.37 -18.51 -0.44
C TYR A 86 -12.87 -19.43 0.67
N LEU A 87 -12.17 -18.88 1.65
CA LEU A 87 -11.84 -19.47 2.93
C LEU A 87 -13.12 -19.92 3.64
N PRO A 88 -13.12 -21.11 4.26
CA PRO A 88 -14.24 -21.56 5.07
C PRO A 88 -14.40 -20.69 6.33
N THR A 89 -15.64 -20.55 6.80
CA THR A 89 -16.02 -19.63 7.89
C THR A 89 -15.23 -19.81 9.18
N LYS A 90 -14.82 -21.05 9.50
CA LYS A 90 -13.94 -21.33 10.65
C LYS A 90 -12.58 -20.64 10.54
N VAL A 91 -11.96 -20.69 9.36
CA VAL A 91 -10.67 -20.03 9.10
C VAL A 91 -10.85 -18.51 9.12
N VAL A 92 -11.96 -18.01 8.61
CA VAL A 92 -12.30 -16.57 8.65
C VAL A 92 -12.42 -16.08 10.08
N SER A 93 -13.23 -16.76 10.91
CA SER A 93 -13.41 -16.41 12.33
C SER A 93 -12.12 -16.52 13.12
N GLU A 94 -11.30 -17.54 12.85
CA GLU A 94 -10.03 -17.74 13.55
C GLU A 94 -9.00 -16.67 13.18
N LEU A 95 -8.89 -16.32 11.89
CA LEU A 95 -7.95 -15.30 11.40
C LEU A 95 -8.34 -13.90 11.87
N TYR A 96 -9.61 -13.52 11.70
CA TYR A 96 -10.10 -12.22 12.12
C TYR A 96 -10.02 -12.06 13.64
N GLY A 97 -10.36 -13.12 14.39
CA GLY A 97 -10.29 -13.13 15.86
C GLY A 97 -8.88 -12.96 16.44
N GLN A 98 -7.83 -12.98 15.62
CA GLN A 98 -6.48 -12.58 16.07
C GLN A 98 -6.35 -11.07 16.29
N GLY A 99 -7.25 -10.25 15.72
CA GLY A 99 -7.21 -8.79 15.90
C GLY A 99 -6.01 -8.11 15.24
N PHE A 100 -5.40 -8.72 14.22
CA PHE A 100 -4.27 -8.08 13.53
C PHE A 100 -4.69 -6.86 12.72
N MET A 101 -5.84 -6.92 12.05
CA MET A 101 -6.43 -5.81 11.29
C MET A 101 -7.91 -5.75 11.58
N GLU A 102 -8.43 -4.54 11.65
CA GLU A 102 -9.84 -4.25 11.93
C GLU A 102 -10.57 -3.87 10.64
N ASP A 103 -11.88 -4.12 10.61
CA ASP A 103 -12.77 -3.68 9.53
C ASP A 103 -13.84 -2.77 10.17
N GLU A 104 -13.82 -1.47 9.86
CA GLU A 104 -14.63 -0.43 10.52
C GLU A 104 -16.14 -0.75 10.58
N LEU A 105 -16.67 -1.40 9.54
CA LEU A 105 -18.07 -1.81 9.47
C LEU A 105 -18.43 -2.97 10.40
N ILE A 106 -17.47 -3.85 10.69
CA ILE A 106 -17.63 -4.94 11.65
C ILE A 106 -17.48 -4.38 13.07
N GLU A 107 -16.45 -3.58 13.31
CA GLU A 107 -16.17 -3.01 14.63
C GLU A 107 -17.26 -2.04 15.12
N SER A 108 -17.90 -1.31 14.21
CA SER A 108 -19.06 -0.47 14.52
C SER A 108 -20.35 -1.27 14.79
N GLY A 109 -20.35 -2.58 14.58
CA GLY A 109 -21.54 -3.44 14.72
C GLY A 109 -22.56 -3.31 13.59
N LEU A 110 -22.27 -2.54 12.54
CA LEU A 110 -23.12 -2.39 11.36
C LEU A 110 -23.19 -3.69 10.53
N TYR A 111 -22.11 -4.48 10.55
CA TYR A 111 -22.00 -5.77 9.86
C TYR A 111 -21.54 -6.86 10.83
N LYS A 112 -21.96 -8.09 10.56
CA LYS A 112 -21.52 -9.27 11.33
C LYS A 112 -20.55 -10.08 10.49
N LEU A 113 -19.44 -10.49 11.08
CA LEU A 113 -18.51 -11.43 10.47
C LEU A 113 -19.14 -12.82 10.34
N TYR A 114 -19.28 -13.31 9.12
CA TYR A 114 -19.71 -14.70 8.87
C TYR A 114 -18.85 -15.41 7.83
N LYS A 115 -18.58 -14.77 6.69
CA LYS A 115 -17.82 -15.30 5.56
C LYS A 115 -16.71 -14.35 5.15
N GLU A 116 -15.77 -14.84 4.33
CA GLU A 116 -14.58 -14.08 3.92
C GLU A 116 -14.91 -12.69 3.33
N THR A 117 -15.96 -12.59 2.51
CA THR A 117 -16.33 -11.32 1.86
C THR A 117 -16.96 -10.30 2.81
N ASP A 118 -17.18 -10.64 4.07
CA ASP A 118 -17.69 -9.70 5.06
C ASP A 118 -16.54 -8.88 5.69
N ALA A 119 -15.30 -9.40 5.67
CA ALA A 119 -14.10 -8.75 6.21
C ALA A 119 -13.09 -8.47 5.08
N ASN A 120 -12.91 -7.21 4.72
CA ASN A 120 -11.99 -6.84 3.65
C ASN A 120 -10.56 -7.21 4.03
N SER A 121 -10.20 -7.15 5.32
CA SER A 121 -8.86 -7.50 5.80
C SER A 121 -8.52 -8.98 5.51
N VAL A 122 -9.48 -9.89 5.76
CA VAL A 122 -9.33 -11.32 5.53
C VAL A 122 -9.30 -11.61 4.03
N HIS A 123 -10.18 -10.97 3.27
CA HIS A 123 -10.22 -11.13 1.81
C HIS A 123 -8.92 -10.64 1.15
N LEU A 124 -8.41 -9.48 1.57
CA LEU A 124 -7.13 -8.92 1.15
C LEU A 124 -5.99 -9.91 1.44
N THR A 125 -5.94 -10.48 2.64
CA THR A 125 -4.90 -11.43 3.04
C THR A 125 -4.85 -12.64 2.10
N ARG A 126 -6.01 -13.25 1.78
CA ARG A 126 -6.05 -14.36 0.80
C ARG A 126 -5.58 -13.92 -0.58
N ILE A 127 -6.05 -12.76 -1.07
CA ILE A 127 -5.66 -12.22 -2.37
C ILE A 127 -4.14 -12.05 -2.45
N LEU A 128 -3.51 -11.45 -1.43
CA LEU A 128 -2.08 -11.22 -1.42
C LEU A 128 -1.27 -12.52 -1.36
N ILE A 129 -1.73 -13.53 -0.62
CA ILE A 129 -1.11 -14.87 -0.63
C ILE A 129 -1.06 -15.45 -2.04
N GLU A 130 -2.14 -15.28 -2.82
CA GLU A 130 -2.21 -15.77 -4.20
C GLU A 130 -1.39 -14.90 -5.16
N LEU A 131 -1.53 -13.57 -5.13
CA LEU A 131 -0.83 -12.64 -6.02
C LEU A 131 0.71 -12.64 -5.84
N SER A 132 1.18 -12.86 -4.61
CA SER A 132 2.60 -12.93 -4.27
C SER A 132 3.22 -14.30 -4.60
N GLY A 133 2.38 -15.32 -4.86
CA GLY A 133 2.79 -16.70 -5.07
C GLY A 133 3.22 -17.42 -3.78
N LEU A 134 2.87 -16.90 -2.61
CA LEU A 134 3.08 -17.59 -1.32
C LEU A 134 2.20 -18.86 -1.25
N GLY A 135 0.97 -18.76 -1.72
CA GLY A 135 0.03 -19.87 -1.82
C GLY A 135 -0.44 -20.11 -3.25
N LYS A 136 -1.05 -21.27 -3.47
CA LYS A 136 -1.70 -21.60 -4.74
C LYS A 136 -3.03 -22.29 -4.50
N LYS A 137 -4.00 -21.97 -5.35
CA LYS A 137 -5.30 -22.63 -5.40
C LYS A 137 -5.24 -23.78 -6.41
N ARG A 138 -5.51 -25.02 -5.98
CA ARG A 138 -5.60 -26.20 -6.84
C ARG A 138 -6.71 -27.13 -6.35
N LEU A 139 -7.60 -27.54 -7.26
CA LEU A 139 -8.71 -28.47 -6.97
C LEU A 139 -9.53 -28.06 -5.73
N GLY A 140 -9.87 -26.76 -5.63
CA GLY A 140 -10.65 -26.22 -4.51
C GLY A 140 -9.91 -26.20 -3.17
N LYS A 141 -8.58 -26.33 -3.16
CA LYS A 141 -7.75 -26.22 -1.97
C LYS A 141 -6.72 -25.11 -2.12
N LEU A 142 -6.43 -24.41 -1.02
CA LEU A 142 -5.33 -23.45 -0.90
C LEU A 142 -4.18 -24.13 -0.14
N SER A 143 -3.01 -24.21 -0.75
CA SER A 143 -1.79 -24.75 -0.13
C SER A 143 -0.64 -23.75 -0.25
N LEU A 144 0.37 -23.85 0.62
CA LEU A 144 1.61 -23.10 0.40
C LEU A 144 2.33 -23.59 -0.84
N THR A 145 3.14 -22.70 -1.42
CA THR A 145 4.17 -23.04 -2.39
C THR A 145 5.50 -23.22 -1.65
N LYS A 146 6.51 -23.80 -2.30
CA LYS A 146 7.90 -23.83 -1.76
C LYS A 146 8.42 -22.43 -1.42
N LYS A 147 8.00 -21.42 -2.19
CA LYS A 147 8.32 -20.02 -1.93
C LYS A 147 7.66 -19.55 -0.63
N GLY A 148 6.38 -19.88 -0.43
CA GLY A 148 5.65 -19.58 0.80
C GLY A 148 6.30 -20.21 2.04
N GLU A 149 6.59 -21.51 1.98
CA GLU A 149 7.23 -22.27 3.07
C GLU A 149 8.60 -21.71 3.46
N LYS A 150 9.37 -21.20 2.48
CA LYS A 150 10.67 -20.57 2.71
C LYS A 150 10.52 -19.16 3.31
N LEU A 151 9.73 -18.30 2.67
CA LEU A 151 9.68 -16.87 3.01
C LEU A 151 8.97 -16.59 4.34
N GLN A 152 8.05 -17.44 4.78
CA GLN A 152 7.42 -17.26 6.10
C GLN A 152 8.40 -17.32 7.29
N LYS A 153 9.65 -17.76 7.05
CA LYS A 153 10.73 -17.84 8.04
C LYS A 153 11.67 -16.63 8.03
N ASP A 154 11.50 -15.70 7.08
CA ASP A 154 12.28 -14.45 6.99
C ASP A 154 11.33 -13.26 6.90
N ASP A 155 11.17 -12.56 8.02
CA ASP A 155 10.22 -11.46 8.15
C ASP A 155 10.49 -10.30 7.18
N PHE A 156 11.77 -10.01 6.91
CA PHE A 156 12.13 -8.94 5.98
C PHE A 156 11.77 -9.30 4.54
N GLU A 157 12.17 -10.50 4.10
CA GLU A 157 11.92 -10.92 2.72
C GLU A 157 10.43 -11.13 2.46
N LEU A 158 9.66 -11.60 3.46
CA LEU A 158 8.22 -11.67 3.37
C LEU A 158 7.59 -10.27 3.29
N LEU A 159 7.98 -9.34 4.16
CA LEU A 159 7.48 -7.97 4.14
C LEU A 159 7.78 -7.28 2.81
N LEU A 160 9.01 -7.40 2.30
CA LEU A 160 9.42 -6.84 1.01
C LEU A 160 8.59 -7.41 -0.14
N LEU A 161 8.34 -8.72 -0.14
CA LEU A 161 7.47 -9.35 -1.13
C LEU A 161 6.03 -8.83 -1.04
N LEU A 162 5.49 -8.66 0.18
CA LEU A 162 4.14 -8.16 0.38
C LEU A 162 4.02 -6.71 -0.08
N LEU A 163 4.94 -5.83 0.28
CA LEU A 163 4.99 -4.44 -0.20
C LEU A 163 5.04 -4.37 -1.72
N LYS A 164 5.96 -5.12 -2.36
CA LYS A 164 6.07 -5.16 -3.83
C LYS A 164 4.81 -5.72 -4.49
N THR A 165 4.19 -6.74 -3.91
CA THR A 165 2.94 -7.33 -4.42
C THR A 165 1.79 -6.34 -4.29
N PHE A 166 1.69 -5.68 -3.14
CA PHE A 166 0.64 -4.71 -2.87
C PHE A 166 0.74 -3.51 -3.82
N VAL A 167 1.92 -2.90 -3.95
CA VAL A 167 2.11 -1.71 -4.80
C VAL A 167 1.96 -2.04 -6.29
N ASN A 168 2.52 -3.16 -6.76
CA ASN A 168 2.66 -3.40 -8.21
C ASN A 168 1.61 -4.34 -8.81
N LYS A 169 0.90 -5.13 -8.01
CA LYS A 169 -0.01 -6.18 -8.53
C LYS A 169 -1.42 -6.12 -7.97
N PHE A 170 -1.59 -5.69 -6.73
CA PHE A 170 -2.91 -5.59 -6.14
C PHE A 170 -3.67 -4.42 -6.78
N ASN A 171 -4.97 -4.59 -7.01
CA ASN A 171 -5.84 -3.50 -7.44
C ASN A 171 -6.27 -2.70 -6.22
N TRP A 172 -5.74 -1.50 -6.03
CA TRP A 172 -6.05 -0.69 -4.83
C TRP A 172 -7.51 -0.25 -4.77
N GLY A 173 -8.21 -0.21 -5.92
CA GLY A 173 -9.64 0.07 -6.00
C GLY A 173 -10.55 -1.12 -5.64
N TYR A 174 -9.99 -2.28 -5.30
CA TYR A 174 -10.78 -3.52 -5.17
C TYR A 174 -11.91 -3.43 -4.14
N PHE A 175 -11.73 -2.63 -3.09
CA PHE A 175 -12.67 -2.54 -1.97
C PHE A 175 -13.36 -1.17 -1.83
N ASP A 176 -13.01 -0.16 -2.64
CA ASP A 176 -13.23 1.26 -2.27
C ASP A 176 -14.38 1.96 -3.01
N GLY A 177 -14.93 1.33 -4.04
CA GLY A 177 -16.04 1.90 -4.83
C GLY A 177 -15.64 3.06 -5.74
N TYR A 178 -14.36 3.41 -5.79
CA TYR A 178 -13.83 4.37 -6.76
C TYR A 178 -13.57 3.69 -8.11
N GLU A 179 -13.46 4.49 -9.17
CA GLU A 179 -13.03 3.99 -10.46
C GLU A 179 -11.62 3.38 -10.35
N VAL A 180 -11.40 2.29 -11.09
CA VAL A 180 -10.06 1.68 -11.18
C VAL A 180 -9.14 2.69 -11.83
N GLY A 181 -8.07 3.07 -11.14
CA GLY A 181 -7.20 4.12 -11.62
C GLY A 181 -5.92 4.28 -10.79
N PRO A 182 -4.97 5.10 -11.27
CA PRO A 182 -3.63 5.20 -10.71
C PRO A 182 -3.52 6.04 -9.42
N ILE A 183 -4.58 6.73 -8.98
CA ILE A 183 -4.56 7.53 -7.74
C ILE A 183 -4.25 6.64 -6.55
N GLY A 184 -3.19 6.96 -5.81
CA GLY A 184 -2.63 6.15 -4.72
C GLY A 184 -1.41 5.34 -5.18
N PRO A 185 -1.59 4.26 -5.97
CA PRO A 185 -0.47 3.44 -6.46
C PRO A 185 0.60 4.24 -7.20
N LEU A 186 0.19 5.09 -8.15
CA LEU A 186 1.12 5.95 -8.86
C LEU A 186 1.66 6.98 -7.87
N GLY A 187 2.97 7.04 -7.67
CA GLY A 187 3.54 7.94 -6.68
C GLY A 187 3.35 7.48 -5.23
N PHE A 188 3.10 6.18 -4.98
CA PHE A 188 3.17 5.61 -3.64
C PHE A 188 4.48 5.97 -2.92
N GLY A 189 5.62 5.85 -3.61
CA GLY A 189 6.93 6.24 -3.06
C GLY A 189 6.99 7.73 -2.71
N PHE A 190 6.39 8.61 -3.53
CA PHE A 190 6.28 10.02 -3.19
C PHE A 190 5.49 10.26 -1.91
N SER A 191 4.42 9.48 -1.67
CA SER A 191 3.66 9.57 -0.41
C SER A 191 4.49 9.17 0.82
N LEU A 192 5.40 8.19 0.70
CA LEU A 192 6.37 7.86 1.75
C LEU A 192 7.35 9.02 2.02
N ILE A 193 7.80 9.73 0.97
CA ILE A 193 8.63 10.94 1.12
C ILE A 193 7.86 12.04 1.85
N LEU A 194 6.60 12.27 1.48
CA LEU A 194 5.76 13.25 2.16
C LEU A 194 5.61 12.93 3.65
N LEU A 195 5.40 11.65 4.00
CA LEU A 195 5.34 11.22 5.39
C LEU A 195 6.67 11.39 6.12
N SER A 196 7.79 11.05 5.48
CA SER A 196 9.12 11.25 6.06
C SER A 196 9.36 12.73 6.40
N LYS A 197 8.94 13.66 5.53
CA LYS A 197 9.12 15.11 5.72
C LYS A 197 8.15 15.74 6.70
N TYR A 198 6.90 15.29 6.73
CA TYR A 198 5.80 16.03 7.37
C TYR A 198 5.05 15.25 8.45
N GLY A 199 5.27 13.94 8.54
CA GLY A 199 4.49 12.99 9.34
C GLY A 199 4.78 12.98 10.84
N ASP A 200 5.85 13.64 11.32
CA ASP A 200 6.14 13.77 12.76
C ASP A 200 4.98 14.44 13.51
N LYS A 201 4.32 15.39 12.84
CA LYS A 201 3.15 16.09 13.37
C LYS A 201 1.91 15.49 12.74
N GLU A 202 0.88 15.30 13.56
CA GLU A 202 -0.45 14.93 13.07
C GLU A 202 -0.97 16.03 12.14
N ARG A 203 -1.46 15.64 10.96
CA ARG A 203 -1.96 16.55 9.91
C ARG A 203 -3.17 15.97 9.21
N LEU A 204 -4.03 16.84 8.69
CA LEU A 204 -5.11 16.43 7.81
C LEU A 204 -4.59 15.67 6.59
N ASP A 205 -5.27 14.60 6.20
CA ASP A 205 -5.02 13.85 4.98
C ASP A 205 -4.94 14.73 3.72
N ASN A 206 -5.80 15.77 3.65
CA ASN A 206 -5.86 16.73 2.56
C ASN A 206 -4.54 17.48 2.36
N PHE A 207 -3.73 17.69 3.41
CA PHE A 207 -2.40 18.29 3.29
C PHE A 207 -1.49 17.44 2.39
N TYR A 208 -1.53 16.12 2.55
CA TYR A 208 -0.77 15.19 1.74
C TYR A 208 -1.36 15.07 0.33
N ALA A 209 -2.69 14.99 0.24
CA ALA A 209 -3.38 14.93 -1.05
C ALA A 209 -3.08 16.15 -1.93
N ASP A 210 -3.07 17.36 -1.34
CA ASP A 210 -2.72 18.59 -2.05
C ASP A 210 -1.30 18.55 -2.64
N LYS A 211 -0.33 18.02 -1.88
CA LYS A 211 1.04 17.87 -2.38
C LYS A 211 1.13 16.80 -3.46
N TYR A 212 0.44 15.67 -3.26
CA TYR A 212 0.36 14.59 -4.23
C TYR A 212 -0.20 15.05 -5.58
N PHE A 213 -1.32 15.76 -5.61
CA PHE A 213 -1.91 16.24 -6.86
C PHE A 213 -1.17 17.42 -7.49
N ARG A 214 -0.34 18.16 -6.73
CA ARG A 214 0.61 19.10 -7.33
C ARG A 214 1.74 18.38 -8.07
N ALA A 215 2.21 17.24 -7.56
CA ALA A 215 3.19 16.42 -8.25
C ALA A 215 2.59 15.68 -9.46
N PHE A 216 1.31 15.29 -9.38
CA PHE A 216 0.65 14.49 -10.41
C PHE A 216 -0.68 15.09 -10.89
N PRO A 217 -0.67 16.31 -11.47
CA PRO A 217 -1.90 17.01 -11.84
C PRO A 217 -2.71 16.26 -12.90
N ALA A 218 -2.04 15.54 -13.81
CA ALA A 218 -2.68 14.75 -14.87
C ALA A 218 -3.57 13.60 -14.33
N LEU A 219 -3.43 13.22 -13.06
CA LEU A 219 -4.31 12.23 -12.43
C LEU A 219 -5.75 12.74 -12.25
N LEU A 220 -5.97 14.04 -12.36
CA LEU A 220 -7.29 14.65 -12.28
C LEU A 220 -8.04 14.61 -13.62
N ASP A 221 -7.33 14.36 -14.72
CA ASP A 221 -7.89 14.38 -16.05
C ASP A 221 -8.83 13.20 -16.27
N GLY A 222 -10.05 13.49 -16.75
CA GLY A 222 -11.04 12.46 -17.10
C GLY A 222 -11.75 11.78 -15.93
N LEU A 223 -11.49 12.19 -14.67
CA LEU A 223 -12.22 11.67 -13.52
C LEU A 223 -13.70 12.07 -13.57
N ASN A 224 -14.57 11.14 -13.17
CA ASN A 224 -15.99 11.41 -12.99
C ASN A 224 -16.35 11.48 -11.49
N PRO A 225 -16.48 12.69 -10.90
CA PRO A 225 -16.76 12.83 -9.48
C PRO A 225 -18.22 12.53 -9.09
N GLY A 226 -19.09 12.24 -10.07
CA GLY A 226 -20.52 12.06 -9.85
C GLY A 226 -21.14 13.29 -9.20
N TRP A 227 -21.68 13.11 -7.99
CA TRP A 227 -22.31 14.18 -7.20
C TRP A 227 -21.34 15.01 -6.35
N SER A 228 -20.06 14.64 -6.29
CA SER A 228 -19.04 15.36 -5.52
C SER A 228 -18.31 16.41 -6.37
N THR A 229 -17.49 17.24 -5.72
CA THR A 229 -16.53 18.07 -6.45
C THR A 229 -15.32 17.24 -6.87
N LEU A 230 -14.67 17.60 -7.99
CA LEU A 230 -13.46 16.92 -8.45
C LEU A 230 -12.39 16.86 -7.35
N SER A 231 -12.18 17.97 -6.64
CA SER A 231 -11.20 18.04 -5.55
C SER A 231 -11.57 17.14 -4.37
N SER A 232 -12.84 17.13 -3.93
CA SER A 232 -13.26 16.28 -2.81
C SER A 232 -13.15 14.79 -3.19
N TYR A 233 -13.62 14.43 -4.39
CA TYR A 233 -13.55 13.07 -4.92
C TYR A 233 -12.11 12.56 -4.99
N SER A 234 -11.21 13.30 -5.63
CA SER A 234 -9.82 12.87 -5.84
C SER A 234 -9.03 12.79 -4.54
N LYS A 235 -9.21 13.75 -3.62
CA LYS A 235 -8.55 13.76 -2.31
C LYS A 235 -9.02 12.61 -1.42
N ARG A 236 -10.32 12.35 -1.36
CA ARG A 236 -10.87 11.19 -0.63
C ARG A 236 -10.37 9.86 -1.22
N CYS A 237 -10.33 9.75 -2.56
CA CYS A 237 -9.77 8.57 -3.24
C CYS A 237 -8.30 8.34 -2.83
N TYR A 238 -7.47 9.38 -2.94
CA TYR A 238 -6.07 9.32 -2.54
C TYR A 238 -5.89 8.97 -1.06
N SER A 239 -6.64 9.63 -0.17
CA SER A 239 -6.56 9.44 1.28
C SER A 239 -6.89 8.00 1.66
N LEU A 240 -8.06 7.50 1.24
CA LEU A 240 -8.53 6.16 1.55
C LEU A 240 -7.57 5.08 1.05
N ARG A 241 -7.09 5.22 -0.20
CA ARG A 241 -6.17 4.26 -0.83
C ARG A 241 -4.79 4.26 -0.17
N THR A 242 -4.27 5.44 0.14
CA THR A 242 -2.90 5.60 0.64
C THR A 242 -2.80 5.33 2.13
N PHE A 243 -3.66 5.93 2.93
CA PHE A 243 -3.55 5.87 4.39
C PHE A 243 -4.27 4.66 4.97
N ASP A 244 -5.61 4.67 4.95
CA ASP A 244 -6.45 3.64 5.57
C ASP A 244 -6.19 2.23 4.99
N ARG A 245 -6.01 2.14 3.67
CA ARG A 245 -5.99 0.85 2.96
C ARG A 245 -4.62 0.40 2.47
N CYS A 246 -3.57 1.15 2.80
CA CYS A 246 -2.21 0.73 2.49
C CYS A 246 -1.31 0.96 3.70
N LEU A 247 -1.00 2.21 4.02
CA LEU A 247 0.04 2.51 5.01
C LEU A 247 -0.35 2.09 6.43
N GLU A 248 -1.63 2.17 6.79
CA GLU A 248 -2.16 1.67 8.06
C GLU A 248 -2.08 0.13 8.14
N HIS A 249 -2.38 -0.57 7.04
CA HIS A 249 -2.21 -2.03 6.97
C HIS A 249 -0.75 -2.48 7.18
N PHE A 250 0.22 -1.62 6.84
CA PHE A 250 1.64 -1.87 7.11
C PHE A 250 2.12 -1.23 8.43
N GLY A 251 1.25 -0.60 9.21
CA GLY A 251 1.57 0.02 10.50
C GLY A 251 2.44 1.28 10.39
N LEU A 252 2.52 1.89 9.20
CA LEU A 252 3.41 3.04 8.93
C LEU A 252 2.78 4.38 9.31
N VAL A 253 1.46 4.41 9.46
CA VAL A 253 0.72 5.59 9.92
C VAL A 253 -0.28 5.19 10.99
N ALA A 254 -0.56 6.12 11.89
CA ALA A 254 -1.78 6.12 12.69
C ALA A 254 -2.79 7.05 12.00
N VAL A 255 -4.00 6.56 11.78
CA VAL A 255 -5.10 7.33 11.20
C VAL A 255 -6.12 7.61 12.29
N ARG A 256 -6.24 8.88 12.69
CA ARG A 256 -7.30 9.32 13.61
C ARG A 256 -8.46 9.87 12.80
N LYS A 257 -9.64 9.29 12.95
CA LYS A 257 -10.87 9.71 12.27
C LYS A 257 -11.72 10.54 13.20
N GLU A 258 -12.18 11.69 12.74
CA GLU A 258 -13.19 12.51 13.42
C GLU A 258 -14.44 12.62 12.55
N GLY A 259 -15.63 12.45 13.13
CA GLY A 259 -16.89 12.50 12.40
C GLY A 259 -17.56 11.14 12.24
N SER A 260 -18.39 11.00 11.21
CA SER A 260 -19.11 9.75 10.94
C SER A 260 -18.32 8.84 9.99
N ILE A 261 -18.66 7.55 9.94
CA ILE A 261 -18.02 6.57 9.03
C ILE A 261 -18.08 7.00 7.55
N ILE A 262 -19.14 7.74 7.16
CA ILE A 262 -19.40 8.15 5.77
C ILE A 262 -18.78 9.53 5.46
N ASP A 263 -18.55 10.33 6.49
CA ASP A 263 -18.05 11.70 6.38
C ASP A 263 -17.08 11.99 7.53
N SER A 264 -15.96 11.27 7.49
CA SER A 264 -14.87 11.41 8.44
C SER A 264 -13.81 12.36 7.91
N THR A 265 -13.21 13.10 8.82
CA THR A 265 -11.97 13.85 8.60
C THR A 265 -10.82 13.00 9.15
N ASN A 266 -9.84 12.72 8.29
CA ASN A 266 -8.72 11.86 8.65
C ASN A 266 -7.49 12.70 9.00
N TYR A 267 -6.90 12.39 10.15
CA TYR A 267 -5.64 12.95 10.60
C TYR A 267 -4.57 11.87 10.59
N ILE A 268 -3.47 12.16 9.92
CA ILE A 268 -2.38 11.24 9.64
C ILE A 268 -1.17 11.65 10.44
N LYS A 269 -0.59 10.68 11.14
CA LYS A 269 0.71 10.79 11.80
C LYS A 269 1.54 9.56 11.45
N LYS A 270 2.82 9.72 11.11
CA LYS A 270 3.70 8.56 10.90
C LYS A 270 3.98 7.88 12.24
N THR A 271 4.17 6.57 12.22
CA THR A 271 4.56 5.80 13.39
C THR A 271 6.09 5.74 13.54
N GLU A 272 6.58 5.33 14.71
CA GLU A 272 8.01 5.02 14.89
C GLU A 272 8.47 3.90 13.94
N LEU A 273 7.58 2.95 13.66
CA LEU A 273 7.81 1.87 12.70
C LEU A 273 8.11 2.41 11.29
N MET A 274 7.50 3.51 10.88
CA MET A 274 7.82 4.16 9.60
C MET A 274 9.27 4.63 9.55
N ASP A 275 9.77 5.28 10.61
CA ASP A 275 11.17 5.75 10.67
C ASP A 275 12.17 4.59 10.81
N GLN A 276 11.78 3.50 11.48
CA GLN A 276 12.61 2.30 11.58
C GLN A 276 12.69 1.55 10.25
N LEU A 277 11.57 1.44 9.51
CA LEU A 277 11.49 0.67 8.28
C LEU A 277 11.99 1.46 7.07
N VAL A 278 11.67 2.75 6.97
CA VAL A 278 11.88 3.53 5.76
C VAL A 278 12.90 4.63 6.00
N ARG A 279 14.07 4.47 5.36
CA ARG A 279 15.06 5.54 5.26
C ARG A 279 14.90 6.26 3.93
N VAL A 280 14.72 7.58 3.98
CA VAL A 280 14.70 8.43 2.80
C VAL A 280 16.06 9.09 2.63
N VAL A 281 16.69 8.90 1.47
CA VAL A 281 17.93 9.58 1.07
C VAL A 281 17.60 10.66 0.05
N GLN A 282 18.24 11.83 0.20
CA GLN A 282 18.18 12.93 -0.77
C GLN A 282 19.42 12.89 -1.65
#